data_AF-A0A8T6UTU4-F1
#
_entry.id   AF-A0A8T6UTU4-F1
#
_cell.length_a   1.000
_cell.length_b   1.000
_cell.length_c   1.000
_cell.angle_alpha   90.00
_cell.angle_beta   90.00
_cell.angle_gamma   90.00
#
_symmetry.space_group_name_H-M   'P 1'
#
loop_
_entity.id
_entity.type
_entity.pdbx_description
1 polymer ?
#
loop_
_entity_poly.entity_id
_entity_poly.type
_entity_poly.pdbx_seq_one_letter_code
_entity_poly.pdbx_strand_id
1 'polypeptide(L)' 'FSPKNPDWWDRDRFVLSGGHGSMLLYSLLYLTGYEVSKEDIMDFRQ' A
#
# COMPACT_ATOMS: atom_id res chain seq x y z
N PHE A 1 5.32 9.17 7.14
CA PHE A 1 4.12 8.30 7.00
C PHE A 1 4.01 7.35 8.19
N SER A 2 2.80 6.87 8.53
CA SER A 2 2.58 5.90 9.63
C SER A 2 1.65 4.78 9.18
N PRO A 3 2.12 3.52 9.09
CA PRO A 3 1.27 2.39 8.70
C PRO A 3 0.11 2.14 9.66
N LYS A 4 0.30 2.43 10.95
CA LYS A 4 -0.74 2.31 11.99
C LYS A 4 -1.68 3.51 12.08
N ASN A 5 -1.35 4.61 11.39
CA ASN A 5 -2.20 5.80 11.31
C ASN A 5 -2.14 6.37 9.88
N PRO A 6 -2.78 5.66 8.91
CA PRO A 6 -2.74 6.05 7.51
C PRO A 6 -3.42 7.39 7.26
N ASP A 7 -4.30 7.86 8.16
CA ASP A 7 -5.03 9.12 8.02
C ASP A 7 -4.36 10.32 8.68
N TRP A 8 -3.17 10.16 9.26
CA TRP A 8 -2.40 11.26 9.82
C TRP A 8 -2.27 12.42 8.81
N TRP A 9 -2.76 13.59 9.21
CA TRP A 9 -2.97 14.73 8.32
C TRP A 9 -1.68 15.29 7.71
N ASP A 10 -0.57 15.26 8.46
CA ASP A 10 0.73 15.81 8.07
C ASP A 10 1.70 14.74 7.52
N ARG A 11 1.17 13.60 7.10
CA ARG A 11 1.99 12.56 6.49
C ARG A 11 2.46 12.99 5.10
N ASP A 12 3.65 12.56 4.73
CA ASP A 12 4.06 12.53 3.32
C ASP A 12 3.05 11.71 2.50
N ARG A 13 2.61 12.25 1.37
CA ARG A 13 1.68 11.59 0.47
C ARG A 13 2.45 10.94 -0.66
N PHE A 14 2.09 9.70 -0.98
CA PHE A 14 2.64 8.96 -2.10
C PHE A 14 1.54 8.72 -3.14
N VAL A 15 1.82 9.03 -4.41
CA VAL A 15 0.92 8.79 -5.55
C VAL A 15 1.70 8.04 -6.63
N LEU A 16 1.25 6.83 -6.97
CA LEU A 16 1.84 6.06 -8.08
C LEU A 16 1.17 6.45 -9.39
N SER A 17 1.79 7.34 -10.17
CA SER A 17 1.24 7.80 -11.45
C SER A 17 1.11 6.67 -12.48
N GLY A 18 2.03 5.70 -12.48
CA GLY A 18 2.00 4.53 -13.35
C GLY A 18 1.12 3.43 -12.78
N GLY A 19 -0.21 3.60 -12.81
CA GLY A 19 -1.16 2.69 -12.13
C GLY A 19 -1.09 1.21 -12.56
N HIS A 20 -0.50 0.91 -13.72
CA HIS A 20 -0.21 -0.47 -14.14
C HIS A 20 0.77 -1.19 -13.18
N GLY A 21 1.64 -0.43 -12.50
CA GLY A 21 2.55 -0.92 -11.47
C GLY A 21 1.92 -1.08 -10.09
N SER A 22 0.59 -1.17 -9.98
CA SER A 22 -0.13 -1.24 -8.69
C SER A 22 0.38 -2.35 -7.76
N MET A 23 0.92 -3.44 -8.30
CA MET A 23 1.49 -4.53 -7.51
C MET A 23 2.73 -4.09 -6.72
N LEU A 24 3.53 -3.13 -7.21
CA LEU A 24 4.64 -2.55 -6.46
C LEU A 24 4.11 -1.82 -5.21
N LEU A 25 3.04 -1.03 -5.37
CA LEU A 25 2.43 -0.30 -4.26
C LEU A 25 1.87 -1.27 -3.20
N TYR A 26 1.11 -2.29 -3.59
CA TYR A 26 0.58 -3.27 -2.63
C TYR A 26 1.69 -4.04 -1.90
N SER A 27 2.77 -4.39 -2.60
CA SER A 27 3.95 -5.03 -1.99
C SER A 27 4.59 -4.13 -0.93
N LEU A 28 4.74 -2.83 -1.23
CA LEU A 28 5.29 -1.86 -0.28
C LEU A 28 4.38 -1.65 0.93
N LEU A 29 3.06 -1.59 0.73
CA LEU A 29 2.09 -1.46 1.83
C LEU A 29 2.17 -2.66 2.79
N TYR A 30 2.17 -3.88 2.27
CA TYR A 30 2.35 -5.10 3.08
C TYR A 30 3.67 -5.09 3.86
N LEU A 31 4.79 -4.86 3.17
CA LEU A 31 6.12 -4.91 3.80
C LEU A 31 6.34 -3.80 4.84
N THR A 32 5.67 -2.65 4.67
CA THR A 32 5.74 -1.54 5.64
C THR A 32 4.74 -1.67 6.78
N GLY A 33 3.89 -2.70 6.78
CA GLY A 33 2.96 -2.98 7.87
C GLY A 33 1.66 -2.19 7.83
N TYR A 34 1.24 -1.74 6.64
CA TYR A 34 -0.14 -1.32 6.43
C TYR A 34 -1.07 -2.53 6.52
N GLU A 35 -2.36 -2.25 6.65
CA GLU A 35 -3.43 -3.26 6.66
C GLU A 35 -3.69 -3.80 5.25
N VAL A 36 -2.65 -4.42 4.67
CA VAL A 36 -2.69 -5.25 3.48
C VAL A 36 -2.14 -6.60 3.93
N SER A 37 -2.92 -7.66 3.77
CA SER A 37 -2.52 -9.02 4.14
C SER A 37 -1.74 -9.70 3.01
N LYS A 38 -1.16 -10.87 3.31
CA LYS A 38 -0.50 -11.68 2.29
C LYS A 38 -1.55 -12.28 1.34
N GLU A 39 -2.71 -12.61 1.88
CA GLU A 39 -3.87 -13.14 1.15
C GLU A 39 -4.36 -12.12 0.12
N ASP A 40 -4.45 -10.83 0.46
CA ASP A 40 -4.82 -9.76 -0.48
C ASP A 40 -3.85 -9.65 -1.67
N ILE A 41 -2.57 -9.94 -1.46
CA ILE A 41 -1.56 -9.98 -2.52
C ILE A 41 -1.73 -11.24 -3.39
N MET A 42 -2.08 -12.37 -2.78
CA MET A 42 -2.29 -13.63 -3.51
C MET A 42 -3.54 -13.56 -4.40
N ASP A 43 -4.58 -12.87 -3.95
CA ASP A 43 -5.83 -12.65 -4.69
C ASP A 43 -5.77 -11.42 -5.62
N PHE A 44 -4.56 -10.98 -5.99
CA PHE A 44 -4.39 -9.82 -6.86
C PHE A 44 -5.08 -10.02 -8.21
N ARG A 45 -6.07 -9.15 -8.49
CA ARG A 45 -6.87 -9.12 -9.73
C ARG A 45 -7.66 -10.42 -10.02
N GLN A 46 -7.89 -11.24 -9.00
CA GLN A 46 -8.79 -12.39 -9.11
C GLN A 46 -10.26 -11.95 -9.20
#